data_AF-A0A1B8X355-F1
#
_entry.id   AF-A0A1B8X355-F1
#
_cell.length_a   1.000
_cell.length_b   1.000
_cell.length_c   1.000
_cell.angle_alpha   90.00
_cell.angle_beta   90.00
_cell.angle_gamma   90.00
#
_symmetry.space_group_name_H-M   'P 1'
#
loop_
_entity.id
_entity.type
_entity.pdbx_description
1 polymer ?
#
loop_
_entity_poly.entity_id
_entity_poly.type
_entity_poly.pdbx_seq_one_letter_code
_entity_poly.pdbx_strand_id
1 'polypeptide(L)' 'MTHTKDRNVVVDIERNRLRVIISHGEDEEIIKLSFGEAQTLYEALGKKLEDYKQRQNLRID' A
#
# COMPACT_ATOMS: atom_id res chain seq x y z
N MET A 1 8.41 -25.05 -10.09
CA MET A 1 7.17 -24.26 -9.92
C MET A 1 7.37 -23.43 -8.67
N THR A 2 7.73 -22.17 -8.84
CA THR A 2 8.10 -21.30 -7.72
C THR A 2 6.83 -20.92 -6.98
N HIS A 3 6.70 -21.29 -5.70
CA HIS A 3 5.62 -20.82 -4.85
C HIS A 3 5.69 -19.29 -4.82
N THR A 4 4.84 -18.61 -5.59
CA THR A 4 4.56 -17.19 -5.40
C THR A 4 3.88 -17.12 -4.04
N LYS A 5 4.64 -16.88 -2.96
CA LYS A 5 4.09 -16.58 -1.64
C LYS A 5 3.15 -15.38 -1.85
N ASP A 6 1.84 -15.62 -1.77
CA ASP A 6 0.83 -14.61 -2.06
C ASP A 6 1.08 -13.39 -1.17
N ARG A 7 1.34 -12.25 -1.81
CA ARG A 7 1.45 -10.98 -1.10
C ARG A 7 0.06 -10.49 -0.80
N ASN A 8 -0.20 -10.16 0.45
CA ASN A 8 -1.48 -9.60 0.88
C ASN A 8 -1.25 -8.24 1.55
N VAL A 9 -2.10 -7.26 1.24
CA VAL A 9 -2.09 -5.96 1.92
C VAL A 9 -3.49 -5.72 2.47
N VAL A 10 -3.58 -5.57 3.79
CA VAL A 10 -4.83 -5.31 4.50
C VAL A 10 -4.74 -3.98 5.22
N VAL A 11 -5.82 -3.20 5.18
CA VAL A 11 -5.94 -1.95 5.93
C VAL A 11 -7.12 -2.06 6.87
N ASP A 12 -6.92 -1.81 8.16
CA ASP A 12 -7.97 -1.83 9.17
C ASP A 12 -7.80 -0.72 10.22
N ILE A 13 -8.71 -0.68 11.21
CA ILE A 13 -8.72 0.29 12.30
C ILE A 13 -8.55 -0.44 13.63
N GLU A 14 -7.49 -0.08 14.38
CA GLU A 14 -7.28 -0.51 15.75
C GLU A 14 -7.38 0.69 16.68
N ARG A 15 -8.49 0.79 17.43
CA ARG A 15 -8.79 1.92 18.33
C ARG A 15 -8.78 3.25 17.57
N ASN A 16 -7.74 4.07 17.79
CA ASN A 16 -7.55 5.38 17.17
C ASN A 16 -6.39 5.39 16.15
N ARG A 17 -5.95 4.22 15.70
CA ARG A 17 -4.88 4.05 14.71
C ARG A 17 -5.41 3.29 13.49
N LEU A 18 -4.96 3.69 12.30
CA LEU A 18 -5.10 2.87 11.10
C LEU A 18 -3.91 1.90 11.04
N ARG A 19 -4.15 0.64 10.70
CA ARG A 19 -3.08 -0.33 10.49
C ARG A 19 -3.00 -0.70 9.02
N VAL A 20 -1.78 -0.75 8.50
CA VAL A 20 -1.46 -1.35 7.21
C VAL A 20 -0.67 -2.61 7.51
N ILE A 21 -1.22 -3.75 7.10
CA ILE A 21 -0.63 -5.07 7.31
C ILE A 21 -0.18 -5.57 5.95
N ILE A 22 1.11 -5.88 5.81
CA ILE A 22 1.72 -6.39 4.58
C ILE A 22 2.27 -7.78 4.88
N SER A 23 1.66 -8.80 4.29
CA SER A 23 2.05 -10.19 4.49
C SER A 23 2.80 -10.73 3.27
N HIS A 24 3.89 -11.46 3.50
CA HIS A 24 4.76 -12.10 2.52
C HIS A 24 4.97 -13.58 2.88
N GLY A 25 3.97 -14.42 2.63
CA GLY A 25 3.99 -15.82 3.07
C GLY A 25 3.93 -15.93 4.59
N GLU A 26 5.05 -16.25 5.23
CA GLU A 26 5.15 -16.37 6.70
C GLU A 26 5.59 -15.07 7.37
N ASP A 27 6.11 -14.11 6.61
CA ASP A 27 6.56 -12.82 7.12
C ASP A 27 5.41 -11.81 7.12
N GLU A 28 5.31 -11.00 8.17
CA GLU A 28 4.30 -9.94 8.29
C GLU A 28 4.94 -8.64 8.78
N GLU A 29 4.57 -7.53 8.14
CA GLU A 29 4.90 -6.18 8.58
C GLU A 29 3.61 -5.42 8.92
N ILE A 30 3.52 -4.88 10.13
CA ILE A 30 2.38 -4.08 10.58
C ILE A 30 2.85 -2.64 10.82
N ILE A 31 2.26 -1.71 10.08
CA ILE A 31 2.51 -0.27 10.25
C ILE A 31 1.26 0.35 10.89
N LYS A 32 1.42 0.95 12.08
CA LYS A 32 0.34 1.67 12.77
C LYS A 32 0.48 3.17 12.57
N LEU A 33 -0.52 3.78 11.95
CA LEU A 33 -0.55 5.19 11.60
C LEU A 33 -1.58 5.92 12.46
N SER A 34 -1.25 7.12 12.91
CA SER A 34 -2.27 8.10 13.31
C SER A 34 -3.13 8.51 12.11
N PHE A 35 -4.25 9.17 12.37
CA PHE A 35 -5.10 9.72 11.31
C PHE A 35 -4.32 10.65 10.35
N GLY A 36 -3.49 11.56 10.89
CA GLY A 36 -2.71 12.49 10.07
C GLY A 36 -1.63 11.80 9.23
N GLU A 37 -0.93 10.81 9.80
CA GLU A 37 0.04 10.00 9.05
C GLU A 37 -0.64 9.18 7.95
N ALA A 38 -1.82 8.61 8.22
CA ALA A 38 -2.59 7.88 7.23
C ALA A 38 -3.10 8.78 6.10
N GLN A 39 -3.56 9.99 6.42
CA GLN A 39 -3.97 10.98 5.41
C GLN A 39 -2.77 11.38 4.52
N THR A 40 -1.62 11.63 5.14
CA THR A 40 -0.38 11.96 4.40
C THR A 40 0.03 10.82 3.47
N LEU A 41 -0.05 9.57 3.93
CA LEU A 41 0.23 8.39 3.11
C LEU A 41 -0.76 8.26 1.95
N TYR A 42 -2.06 8.48 2.19
CA TYR A 42 -3.09 8.42 1.15
C TYR A 42 -2.83 9.43 0.03
N GLU A 43 -2.53 10.68 0.37
CA GLU A 43 -2.24 11.73 -0.61
C GLU A 43 -0.97 11.41 -1.41
N ALA A 44 0.09 10.98 -0.75
CA ALA A 44 1.34 10.59 -1.41
C ALA A 44 1.14 9.39 -2.36
N LEU A 45 0.38 8.37 -1.93
CA LEU A 45 0.08 7.20 -2.74
C LEU A 45 -0.76 7.57 -3.97
N GLY A 46 -1.81 8.38 -3.78
CA GLY A 46 -2.66 8.86 -4.86
C GLY A 46 -1.86 9.58 -5.95
N LYS A 47 -0.97 10.49 -5.55
CA LYS A 47 -0.08 11.19 -6.49
C LYS A 47 0.82 10.22 -7.27
N LYS A 48 1.40 9.21 -6.60
CA LYS A 48 2.26 8.22 -7.27
C LYS A 48 1.50 7.30 -8.21
N LEU A 49 0.25 6.96 -7.90
CA LEU A 49 -0.61 6.19 -8.80
C LEU A 49 -0.96 7.00 -10.05
N GLU A 50 -1.23 8.30 -9.89
CA GLU A 50 -1.46 9.19 -11.03
C GLU A 50 -0.21 9.33 -11.92
N ASP A 51 0.95 9.62 -11.31
CA ASP A 51 2.24 9.66 -12.01
C ASP A 51 2.49 8.35 -12.79
N TYR A 52 2.18 7.20 -12.18
CA TYR A 52 2.35 5.88 -12.80
C TYR A 52 1.43 5.71 -14.02
N LYS A 53 0.14 6.06 -13.89
CA LYS A 53 -0.84 5.97 -14.97
C LYS A 53 -0.45 6.85 -16.15
N GLN A 54 0.00 8.08 -15.90
CA GLN A 54 0.48 8.98 -16.94
C GLN A 54 1.67 8.39 -17.71
N ARG A 55 2.63 7.75 -17.01
CA ARG A 55 3.78 7.09 -17.64
C ARG A 55 3.42 5.87 -18.49
N GLN A 56 2.40 5.11 -18.09
CA GLN A 56 1.91 4.00 -18.92
C GLN A 56 1.28 4.52 -20.22
N ASN A 57 0.54 5.63 -20.16
CA ASN A 57 -0.05 6.26 -21.35
C ASN A 57 1.00 6.84 -22.31
N LEU A 58 2.15 7.30 -21.80
CA LEU A 58 3.26 7.80 -22.64
C LEU A 58 4.06 6.69 -23.35
N ARG A 59 3.80 5.42 -23.04
CA ARG A 59 4.50 4.25 -23.62
C ARG A 59 3.74 3.61 -24.80
N ILE A 60 2.61 4.20 -25.18
CA ILE A 60 1.82 3.84 -26.36
C ILE A 60 2.04 4.95 -27.40
N ASP A 61 3.28 5.05 -27.89
CA ASP A 61 3.62 5.61 -29.21
C ASP A 61 4.79 4.78 -29.76
#